data_AF-A0A7X6R4R5-F1
#
_entry.id   AF-A0A7X6R4R5-F1
#
_cell.length_a   1.000
_cell.length_b   1.000
_cell.length_c   1.000
_cell.angle_alpha   90.00
_cell.angle_beta   90.00
_cell.angle_gamma   90.00
#
_symmetry.space_group_name_H-M   'P 1'
#
loop_
_entity.id
_entity.type
_entity.pdbx_description
1 polymer ?
#
loop_
_entity_poly.entity_id
_entity_poly.type
_entity_poly.pdbx_seq_one_letter_code
_entity_poly.pdbx_strand_id
1 'polypeptide(L)'
;MPTATSIDTGAEHLACWVTVVGQRLHQLPTANPHVLLAHAMSGFLAIGRASMALLTTSANPTDIRDHDLVFEITADAERWLTDAATEPIVNQITDRGEHIQRYLSPVALDTVAKARLRRCAQTTAIHTRDLLARIDTAPDASDEIRDVARDLAARANVIATVYAEDPQQLLSMSSR
;
A
#
# COMPACT_ATOMS: atom_id res chain seq x y z
N MET A 1 -21.02 -31.79 2.94
CA MET A 1 -20.84 -30.70 1.96
C MET A 1 -21.04 -29.38 2.68
N PRO A 2 -20.04 -28.50 2.80
CA PRO A 2 -20.29 -27.14 3.24
C PRO A 2 -20.77 -26.32 2.05
N THR A 3 -21.96 -25.76 2.21
CA THR A 3 -22.66 -24.80 1.35
C THR A 3 -21.97 -23.44 1.34
N ALA A 4 -22.16 -22.71 0.24
CA ALA A 4 -21.72 -21.33 0.04
C ALA A 4 -22.18 -20.36 1.16
N THR A 5 -21.55 -19.17 1.17
CA THR A 5 -21.82 -17.97 2.01
C THR A 5 -21.27 -17.95 3.44
N SER A 6 -20.01 -18.32 3.64
CA SER A 6 -19.16 -17.38 4.38
C SER A 6 -18.71 -16.39 3.33
N ILE A 7 -19.19 -15.15 3.38
CA ILE A 7 -18.37 -14.07 2.82
C ILE A 7 -17.00 -14.26 3.47
N ASP A 8 -15.94 -14.39 2.67
CA ASP A 8 -14.60 -14.63 3.21
C ASP A 8 -14.26 -13.46 4.13
N THR A 9 -14.52 -13.65 5.41
CA THR A 9 -14.49 -12.60 6.43
C THR A 9 -13.06 -12.09 6.57
N GLY A 10 -12.06 -12.93 6.26
CA GLY A 10 -10.67 -12.52 6.13
C GLY A 10 -10.45 -11.56 4.97
N ALA A 11 -11.04 -11.83 3.80
CA ALA A 11 -10.97 -10.96 2.63
C ALA A 11 -11.60 -9.58 2.88
N GLU A 12 -12.79 -9.54 3.51
CA GLU A 12 -13.46 -8.29 3.84
C GLU A 12 -12.71 -7.48 4.89
N HIS A 13 -12.23 -8.13 5.95
CA HIS A 13 -11.42 -7.47 6.96
C HIS A 13 -10.14 -6.89 6.36
N LEU A 14 -9.47 -7.65 5.48
CA LEU A 14 -8.27 -7.17 4.80
C LEU A 14 -8.58 -5.96 3.90
N ALA A 15 -9.60 -6.05 3.04
CA ALA A 15 -9.99 -4.95 2.16
C ALA A 15 -10.41 -3.70 2.95
N CYS A 16 -11.14 -3.88 4.05
CA CYS A 16 -11.52 -2.80 4.96
C CYS A 16 -10.30 -2.14 5.59
N TRP A 17 -9.38 -2.93 6.15
CA TRP A 17 -8.17 -2.42 6.76
C TRP A 17 -7.29 -1.65 5.77
N VAL A 18 -7.05 -2.20 4.57
CA VAL A 18 -6.31 -1.50 3.50
C VAL A 18 -6.97 -0.16 3.16
N THR A 19 -8.30 -0.14 3.05
CA THR A 19 -9.06 1.10 2.79
C THR A 19 -8.87 2.12 3.91
N VAL A 20 -8.97 1.70 5.17
CA VAL A 20 -8.81 2.58 6.34
C VAL A 20 -7.38 3.15 6.37
N VAL A 21 -6.36 2.36 6.05
CA VAL A 21 -4.99 2.86 5.93
C VAL A 21 -4.91 3.94 4.85
N GLY A 22 -5.39 3.67 3.64
CA GLY A 22 -5.40 4.65 2.54
C GLY A 22 -6.11 5.95 2.90
N GLN A 23 -7.29 5.87 3.54
CA GLN A 23 -8.05 7.04 3.99
C GLN A 23 -7.28 7.86 5.04
N ARG A 24 -6.62 7.20 5.99
CA ARG A 24 -5.77 7.89 6.98
C ARG A 24 -4.67 8.67 6.27
N LEU A 25 -3.95 8.08 5.32
CA LEU A 25 -2.88 8.76 4.57
C LEU A 25 -3.39 10.02 3.85
N HIS A 26 -4.56 9.93 3.24
CA HIS A 26 -5.19 11.05 2.54
C HIS A 26 -5.55 12.21 3.50
N GLN A 27 -5.95 11.88 4.73
CA GLN A 27 -6.44 12.83 5.74
C GLN A 27 -5.34 13.30 6.71
N LEU A 28 -4.10 12.86 6.56
CA LEU A 28 -3.02 13.24 7.46
C LEU A 28 -2.81 14.76 7.47
N PRO A 29 -2.69 15.38 8.66
CA PRO A 29 -2.30 16.78 8.76
C PRO A 29 -0.83 16.94 8.35
N THR A 30 -0.42 18.18 8.08
CA THR A 30 0.99 18.52 7.92
C THR A 30 1.74 18.14 9.19
N ALA A 31 2.83 17.40 9.05
CA ALA A 31 3.68 16.95 10.15
C ALA A 31 5.14 16.96 9.70
N ASN A 32 6.05 16.66 10.63
CA ASN A 32 7.47 16.49 10.32
C ASN A 32 7.66 15.43 9.19
N PRO A 33 8.53 15.68 8.20
CA PRO A 33 8.76 14.75 7.09
C PRO A 33 9.06 13.29 7.49
N HIS A 34 9.81 13.04 8.57
CA HIS A 34 10.09 11.68 9.05
C HIS A 34 8.81 10.98 9.54
N VAL A 35 7.90 11.71 10.18
CA VAL A 35 6.59 11.20 10.61
C VAL A 35 5.73 10.86 9.40
N LEU A 36 5.74 11.72 8.38
CA LEU A 36 5.01 11.47 7.13
C LEU A 36 5.58 10.27 6.36
N LEU A 37 6.91 10.08 6.33
CA LEU A 37 7.56 8.89 5.77
C LEU A 37 7.17 7.61 6.51
N ALA A 38 7.13 7.64 7.85
CA ALA A 38 6.67 6.50 8.64
C ALA A 38 5.18 6.16 8.37
N HIS A 39 4.33 7.17 8.12
CA HIS A 39 2.97 6.90 7.65
C HIS A 39 2.94 6.31 6.23
N ALA A 40 3.79 6.78 5.31
CA ALA A 40 3.90 6.17 3.98
C ALA A 40 4.27 4.68 4.07
N MET A 41 5.08 4.29 5.07
CA MET A 41 5.39 2.89 5.33
C MET A 41 4.14 2.06 5.66
N SER A 42 3.20 2.60 6.45
CA SER A 42 1.91 1.94 6.69
C SER A 42 1.14 1.69 5.38
N GLY A 43 1.22 2.63 4.43
CA GLY A 43 0.66 2.47 3.08
C GLY A 43 1.27 1.29 2.34
N PHE A 44 2.60 1.24 2.24
CA PHE A 44 3.31 0.14 1.59
C PHE A 44 3.06 -1.22 2.28
N LEU A 45 3.02 -1.27 3.61
CA LEU A 45 2.70 -2.49 4.35
C LEU A 45 1.28 -2.99 4.04
N ALA A 46 0.30 -2.09 4.00
CA ALA A 46 -1.07 -2.46 3.65
C ALA A 46 -1.18 -3.01 2.22
N ILE A 47 -0.49 -2.37 1.27
CA ILE A 47 -0.43 -2.83 -0.12
C ILE A 47 0.28 -4.19 -0.21
N GLY A 48 1.40 -4.38 0.49
CA GLY A 48 2.15 -5.64 0.48
C GLY A 48 1.36 -6.82 1.05
N ARG A 49 0.51 -6.57 2.04
CA ARG A 49 -0.44 -7.58 2.54
C ARG A 49 -1.53 -7.90 1.52
N ALA A 50 -2.06 -6.88 0.85
CA ALA A 50 -3.04 -7.08 -0.22
C ALA A 50 -2.44 -7.88 -1.39
N SER A 51 -1.23 -7.54 -1.84
CA SER A 51 -0.55 -8.25 -2.93
C SER A 51 -0.21 -9.68 -2.55
N MET A 52 0.26 -9.94 -1.32
CA MET A 52 0.52 -11.31 -0.85
C MET A 52 -0.76 -12.17 -0.84
N ALA A 53 -1.88 -11.62 -0.37
CA ALA A 53 -3.17 -12.34 -0.40
C ALA A 53 -3.65 -12.60 -1.84
N LEU A 54 -3.48 -11.63 -2.74
CA LEU A 54 -3.80 -11.79 -4.16
C LEU A 54 -2.89 -12.82 -4.85
N LEU A 55 -1.58 -12.80 -4.55
CA LEU A 55 -0.57 -13.72 -5.07
C LEU A 55 -0.88 -15.16 -4.68
N THR A 56 -1.03 -15.41 -3.37
CA THR A 56 -1.24 -16.75 -2.80
C THR A 56 -2.57 -17.38 -3.18
N THR A 57 -3.56 -16.58 -3.55
CA THR A 57 -4.89 -17.06 -3.97
C THR A 57 -5.11 -16.98 -5.48
N SER A 58 -4.12 -16.54 -6.26
CA SER A 58 -4.17 -16.53 -7.72
C SER A 58 -3.70 -17.85 -8.31
N ALA A 59 -4.40 -18.29 -9.37
CA ALA A 59 -3.97 -19.38 -10.23
C ALA A 59 -3.62 -18.88 -11.65
N ASN A 60 -3.79 -17.58 -11.93
CA ASN A 60 -3.51 -16.98 -13.22
C ASN A 60 -2.05 -16.50 -13.26
N PRO A 61 -1.20 -17.00 -14.18
CA PRO A 61 0.21 -16.62 -14.28
C PRO A 61 0.47 -15.12 -14.50
N THR A 62 -0.41 -14.41 -15.21
CA THR A 62 -0.26 -12.96 -15.42
C THR A 62 -0.48 -12.21 -14.12
N ASP A 63 -1.59 -12.50 -13.44
CA ASP A 63 -1.92 -11.94 -12.13
C ASP A 63 -0.81 -12.22 -11.11
N ILE A 64 -0.23 -13.44 -11.13
CA ILE A 64 0.88 -13.82 -10.24
C ILE A 64 2.07 -12.88 -10.43
N ARG A 65 2.48 -12.60 -11.68
CA ARG A 65 3.61 -11.70 -11.96
C ARG A 65 3.34 -10.28 -11.47
N ASP A 66 2.13 -9.78 -11.69
CA ASP A 66 1.74 -8.44 -11.24
C ASP A 66 1.74 -8.33 -9.71
N HIS A 67 1.22 -9.34 -9.01
CA HIS A 67 1.20 -9.37 -7.55
C HIS A 67 2.59 -9.54 -6.93
N ASP A 68 3.45 -10.34 -7.58
CA ASP A 68 4.84 -10.53 -7.18
C ASP A 68 5.64 -9.23 -7.29
N LEU A 69 5.55 -8.53 -8.44
CA LEU A 69 6.16 -7.22 -8.63
C LEU A 69 5.71 -6.22 -7.55
N VAL A 70 4.40 -6.14 -7.28
CA VAL A 70 3.89 -5.23 -6.23
C VAL A 70 4.43 -5.62 -4.86
N PHE A 71 4.52 -6.91 -4.55
CA PHE A 71 5.07 -7.39 -3.29
C PHE A 71 6.56 -7.01 -3.13
N GLU A 72 7.38 -7.22 -4.17
CA GLU A 72 8.80 -6.82 -4.16
C GLU A 72 8.97 -5.32 -3.95
N ILE A 73 8.20 -4.48 -4.65
CA ILE A 73 8.24 -3.03 -4.48
C ILE A 73 7.94 -2.64 -3.03
N THR A 74 6.92 -3.27 -2.41
CA THR A 74 6.55 -2.96 -1.02
C THR A 74 7.59 -3.42 -0.01
N ALA A 75 8.26 -4.55 -0.23
CA ALA A 75 9.33 -5.05 0.62
C ALA A 75 10.58 -4.16 0.56
N ASP A 76 10.93 -3.67 -0.64
CA ASP A 76 12.03 -2.72 -0.79
C ASP A 76 11.71 -1.36 -0.14
N ALA A 77 10.48 -0.87 -0.32
CA ALA A 77 10.04 0.36 0.32
C ALA A 77 10.10 0.28 1.85
N GLU A 78 9.72 -0.86 2.45
CA GLU A 78 9.83 -1.09 3.88
C GLU A 78 11.27 -0.94 4.38
N ARG A 79 12.24 -1.52 3.66
CA ARG A 79 13.66 -1.44 4.01
C ARG A 79 14.11 0.03 4.03
N TRP A 80 13.88 0.75 2.94
CA TRP A 80 14.34 2.14 2.79
C TRP A 80 13.68 3.10 3.76
N LEU A 81 12.38 2.91 4.05
CA LEU A 81 11.66 3.75 5.00
C LEU A 81 12.10 3.51 6.45
N THR A 82 12.48 2.28 6.80
CA THR A 82 13.06 1.98 8.11
C THR A 82 14.35 2.75 8.33
N ASP A 83 15.20 2.79 7.29
CA ASP A 83 16.48 3.52 7.34
C ASP A 83 16.27 5.04 7.39
N ALA A 84 15.34 5.59 6.59
CA ALA A 84 15.15 7.04 6.43
C ALA A 84 14.29 7.73 7.52
N ALA A 85 13.21 7.09 8.00
CA ALA A 85 12.30 7.67 9.00
C ALA A 85 12.76 7.43 10.44
N THR A 86 13.88 6.73 10.63
CA THR A 86 14.38 6.17 11.90
C THR A 86 13.46 5.08 12.45
N GLU A 87 14.06 3.94 12.78
CA GLU A 87 13.37 2.76 13.30
C GLU A 87 12.42 3.05 14.50
N PRO A 88 12.75 3.93 15.47
CA PRO A 88 11.86 4.21 16.59
C PRO A 88 10.55 4.91 16.19
N ILE A 89 10.61 5.91 15.28
CA ILE A 89 9.43 6.64 14.80
C ILE A 89 8.55 5.70 13.98
N VAL A 90 9.18 4.91 13.11
CA VAL A 90 8.52 3.86 12.34
C VAL A 90 7.80 2.89 13.28
N ASN A 91 8.46 2.37 14.31
CA ASN A 91 7.86 1.40 15.22
C ASN A 91 6.68 1.98 16.02
N GLN A 92 6.70 3.26 16.38
CA GLN A 92 5.58 3.93 17.04
C GLN A 92 4.36 4.11 16.13
N ILE A 93 4.58 4.42 14.85
CA ILE A 93 3.51 4.74 13.89
C ILE A 93 2.96 3.49 13.21
N THR A 94 3.83 2.54 12.93
CA THR A 94 3.49 1.32 12.19
C THR A 94 3.13 0.15 13.10
N ASP A 95 3.40 0.28 14.41
CA ASP A 95 3.16 -0.71 15.47
C ASP A 95 3.30 -2.15 14.94
N ARG A 96 4.51 -2.45 14.47
CA ARG A 96 4.89 -3.68 13.74
C ARG A 96 4.48 -4.99 14.46
N GLY A 97 4.08 -4.93 15.74
CA GLY A 97 3.83 -6.09 16.61
C GLY A 97 2.38 -6.55 16.77
N GLU A 98 1.41 -5.67 17.03
CA GLU A 98 0.15 -6.14 17.66
C GLU A 98 -1.07 -6.25 16.73
N HIS A 99 -1.09 -5.56 15.58
CA HIS A 99 -2.23 -5.62 14.66
C HIS A 99 -1.95 -6.34 13.34
N ILE A 100 -0.70 -6.38 12.88
CA ILE A 100 -0.32 -6.98 11.59
C ILE A 100 -0.47 -8.52 11.59
N GLN A 101 -0.33 -9.18 12.74
CA GLN A 101 -0.43 -10.65 12.86
C GLN A 101 -1.85 -11.17 13.14
N ARG A 102 -2.81 -10.30 13.50
CA ARG A 102 -4.18 -10.73 13.86
C ARG A 102 -5.17 -10.73 12.69
N TYR A 103 -4.79 -10.18 11.54
CA TYR A 103 -5.60 -10.33 10.33
C TYR A 103 -5.29 -11.68 9.68
N LEU A 104 -6.21 -12.62 9.86
CA LEU A 104 -6.17 -13.92 9.19
C LEU A 104 -6.12 -13.66 7.67
N SER A 105 -5.00 -14.05 7.04
CA SER A 105 -4.92 -14.04 5.59
C SER A 105 -6.02 -14.95 5.03
N PRO A 106 -6.81 -14.45 4.05
CA PRO A 106 -7.87 -15.25 3.45
C PRO A 106 -7.28 -16.51 2.81
N VAL A 107 -7.93 -17.66 3.01
CA VAL A 107 -7.50 -18.94 2.44
C VAL A 107 -7.83 -19.02 0.95
N ALA A 108 -8.87 -18.31 0.50
CA ALA A 108 -9.26 -18.26 -0.91
C ALA A 108 -10.06 -16.99 -1.22
N LEU A 109 -9.65 -16.23 -2.23
CA LEU A 109 -10.40 -15.06 -2.71
C LEU A 109 -11.24 -15.42 -3.94
N ASP A 110 -12.53 -15.10 -3.90
CA ASP A 110 -13.36 -15.09 -5.10
C ASP A 110 -13.04 -13.88 -6.01
N THR A 111 -13.61 -13.85 -7.22
CA THR A 111 -13.34 -12.79 -8.21
C THR A 111 -13.72 -11.40 -7.70
N VAL A 112 -14.80 -11.28 -6.93
CA VAL A 112 -15.29 -10.00 -6.40
C VAL A 112 -14.35 -9.49 -5.31
N ALA A 113 -13.93 -10.37 -4.40
CA ALA A 113 -12.99 -10.07 -3.34
C ALA A 113 -11.61 -9.69 -3.92
N LYS A 114 -11.13 -10.39 -4.96
CA LYS A 114 -9.90 -10.04 -5.68
C LYS A 114 -9.98 -8.64 -6.31
N ALA A 115 -11.05 -8.35 -7.04
CA ALA A 115 -11.24 -7.05 -7.67
C ALA A 115 -11.31 -5.91 -6.63
N ARG A 116 -12.07 -6.12 -5.55
CA ARG A 116 -12.16 -5.16 -4.44
C ARG A 116 -10.79 -4.92 -3.80
N LEU A 117 -10.05 -5.98 -3.49
CA LEU A 117 -8.75 -5.87 -2.83
C LEU A 117 -7.71 -5.18 -3.73
N ARG A 118 -7.71 -5.45 -5.03
CA ARG A 118 -6.92 -4.72 -6.04
C ARG A 118 -7.25 -3.23 -6.01
N ARG A 119 -8.53 -2.87 -6.05
CA ARG A 119 -8.98 -1.47 -6.01
C ARG A 119 -8.56 -0.78 -4.71
N CYS A 120 -8.73 -1.43 -3.56
CA CYS A 120 -8.29 -0.89 -2.27
C CYS A 120 -6.77 -0.65 -2.24
N ALA A 121 -5.98 -1.59 -2.75
CA ALA A 121 -4.53 -1.46 -2.85
C ALA A 121 -4.13 -0.34 -3.82
N GLN A 122 -4.80 -0.23 -4.97
CA GLN A 122 -4.60 0.84 -5.94
C GLN A 122 -4.85 2.22 -5.32
N THR A 123 -6.00 2.41 -4.68
CA THR A 123 -6.35 3.67 -4.01
C THR A 123 -5.34 4.00 -2.90
N THR A 124 -4.90 3.01 -2.13
CA THR A 124 -3.88 3.19 -1.09
C THR A 124 -2.54 3.59 -1.69
N ALA A 125 -2.16 3.02 -2.84
CA ALA A 125 -0.95 3.38 -3.56
C ALA A 125 -0.99 4.84 -4.06
N ILE A 126 -2.14 5.29 -4.58
CA ILE A 126 -2.36 6.69 -4.96
C ILE A 126 -2.19 7.61 -3.76
N HIS A 127 -2.84 7.31 -2.63
CA HIS A 127 -2.71 8.14 -1.43
C HIS A 127 -1.29 8.13 -0.84
N THR A 128 -0.58 7.01 -0.94
CA THR A 128 0.83 6.90 -0.54
C THR A 128 1.71 7.77 -1.44
N ARG A 129 1.53 7.70 -2.76
CA ARG A 129 2.22 8.56 -3.74
C ARG A 129 1.97 10.04 -3.45
N ASP A 130 0.73 10.43 -3.25
CA ASP A 130 0.35 11.83 -3.03
C ASP A 130 0.94 12.35 -1.70
N LEU A 131 0.97 11.52 -0.65
CA LEU A 131 1.66 11.83 0.60
C LEU A 131 3.16 12.07 0.36
N LEU A 132 3.83 11.19 -0.38
CA LEU A 132 5.27 11.30 -0.68
C LEU A 132 5.59 12.52 -1.56
N ALA A 133 4.73 12.85 -2.53
CA ALA A 133 4.87 14.05 -3.35
C ALA A 133 4.75 15.35 -2.52
N ARG A 134 3.93 15.34 -1.46
CA ARG A 134 3.87 16.47 -0.51
C ARG A 134 5.16 16.61 0.30
N ILE A 135 5.83 15.50 0.62
CA ILE A 135 7.13 15.53 1.32
C ILE A 135 8.23 16.10 0.40
N ASP A 136 8.24 15.72 -0.89
CA ASP A 136 9.20 16.23 -1.87
C ASP A 136 9.14 17.77 -2.00
N THR A 137 7.94 18.34 -1.88
CA THR A 137 7.71 19.79 -1.97
C THR A 137 7.70 20.51 -0.61
N ALA A 138 7.94 19.80 0.50
CA ALA A 138 7.96 20.38 1.84
C ALA A 138 9.22 21.26 2.05
N PRO A 139 9.07 22.52 2.51
CA PRO A 139 10.19 23.45 2.66
C PRO A 139 11.19 23.04 3.76
N ASP A 140 10.72 22.28 4.75
CA ASP A 140 11.49 21.81 5.92
C ASP A 140 12.08 20.40 5.73
N ALA A 141 11.80 19.73 4.61
CA ALA A 141 12.43 18.45 4.28
C ALA A 141 13.90 18.63 3.87
N SER A 142 14.78 17.76 4.36
CA SER A 142 16.16 17.66 3.86
C SER A 142 16.18 17.05 2.46
N ASP A 143 17.25 17.31 1.69
CA ASP A 143 17.37 16.78 0.33
C ASP A 143 17.37 15.25 0.30
N GLU A 144 17.99 14.60 1.29
CA GLU A 144 17.96 13.14 1.45
C GLU A 144 16.52 12.61 1.60
N ILE A 145 15.69 13.26 2.43
CA ILE A 145 14.29 12.89 2.60
C ILE A 145 13.49 13.12 1.33
N ARG A 146 13.74 14.23 0.61
CA ARG A 146 13.07 14.54 -0.65
C ARG A 146 13.40 13.49 -1.72
N ASP A 147 14.66 13.09 -1.83
CA ASP A 147 15.09 12.10 -2.80
C ASP A 147 14.47 10.72 -2.52
N VAL A 148 14.46 10.29 -1.26
CA VAL A 148 13.76 9.06 -0.85
C VAL A 148 12.27 9.16 -1.14
N ALA A 149 11.63 10.28 -0.79
CA ALA A 149 10.21 10.48 -1.03
C ALA A 149 9.86 10.43 -2.52
N ARG A 150 10.68 11.02 -3.38
CA ARG A 150 10.50 11.03 -4.84
C ARG A 150 10.60 9.64 -5.45
N ASP A 151 11.61 8.85 -5.08
CA ASP A 151 11.75 7.49 -5.60
C ASP A 151 10.59 6.58 -5.13
N LEU A 152 10.23 6.68 -3.85
CA LEU A 152 9.10 5.93 -3.31
C LEU A 152 7.77 6.37 -3.92
N ALA A 153 7.60 7.65 -4.26
CA ALA A 153 6.42 8.13 -4.96
C ALA A 153 6.31 7.50 -6.36
N ALA A 154 7.43 7.39 -7.08
CA ALA A 154 7.48 6.72 -8.38
C ALA A 154 7.10 5.24 -8.26
N ARG A 155 7.58 4.55 -7.23
CA ARG A 155 7.23 3.15 -6.92
C ARG A 155 5.75 2.98 -6.59
N ALA A 156 5.19 3.85 -5.76
CA ALA A 156 3.77 3.86 -5.45
C ALA A 156 2.92 4.11 -6.72
N ASN A 157 3.42 4.94 -7.64
CA ASN A 157 2.76 5.15 -8.93
C ASN A 157 2.78 3.89 -9.81
N VAL A 158 3.88 3.13 -9.84
CA VAL A 158 3.93 1.83 -10.55
C VAL A 158 2.87 0.88 -10.00
N ILE A 159 2.75 0.75 -8.68
CA ILE A 159 1.72 -0.10 -8.04
C ILE A 159 0.32 0.35 -8.45
N ALA A 160 0.05 1.66 -8.41
CA ALA A 160 -1.24 2.21 -8.82
C ALA A 160 -1.56 1.86 -10.28
N THR A 161 -0.56 1.90 -11.16
CA THR A 161 -0.71 1.51 -12.57
C THR A 161 -0.95 0.02 -12.75
N VAL A 162 -0.22 -0.84 -12.03
CA VAL A 162 -0.39 -2.30 -12.10
C VAL A 162 -1.82 -2.71 -11.69
N TYR A 163 -2.39 -2.07 -10.68
CA TYR A 163 -3.76 -2.37 -10.22
C TYR A 163 -4.85 -1.51 -10.86
N ALA A 164 -4.53 -0.75 -11.89
CA ALA A 164 -5.54 0.01 -12.62
C ALA A 164 -6.46 -0.91 -13.43
N GLU A 165 -7.77 -0.68 -13.30
CA GLU A 165 -8.75 -1.28 -14.21
C GLU A 165 -8.58 -0.75 -15.65
N ASP A 166 -8.08 0.49 -15.79
CA ASP A 166 -7.68 1.14 -17.05
C ASP A 166 -6.41 2.00 -16.83
N PRO A 167 -5.23 1.58 -17.33
CA PRO A 167 -3.98 2.32 -17.16
C PRO A 167 -4.00 3.75 -17.73
N GLN A 168 -4.86 4.06 -18.71
CA GLN A 168 -4.93 5.39 -19.33
C GLN A 168 -5.54 6.45 -18.40
N GLN A 169 -6.35 6.05 -17.41
CA GLN A 169 -6.94 6.99 -16.44
C GLN A 169 -5.91 7.55 -15.46
N LEU A 170 -4.83 6.84 -15.17
CA LEU A 170 -3.79 7.34 -14.24
C LEU A 170 -2.85 8.36 -14.88
N LEU A 171 -2.56 8.19 -16.18
CA LEU A 171 -1.74 9.15 -16.94
C LEU A 171 -2.41 10.53 -17.04
N SER A 172 -3.74 10.56 -17.08
CA SER A 172 -4.51 11.82 -17.11
C SER A 172 -4.64 12.51 -15.74
N MET A 173 -4.43 11.78 -14.64
CA MET A 173 -4.40 12.35 -13.28
C MET A 173 -3.01 12.84 -12.86
N SER A 174 -1.93 12.25 -13.38
CA SER A 174 -0.54 12.69 -13.12
C SER A 174 -0.11 13.95 -13.89
N SER A 175 -0.94 14.43 -14.81
CA SER A 175 -0.66 15.61 -15.66
C SER A 175 -1.40 16.88 -15.22
N ARG A 176 -1.94 16.90 -14.00
CA ARG A 176 -2.48 18.08 -13.31
C ARG A 176 -1.61 18.44 -12.12
#